data_AF-A0A9X6Z4U1-F1
#
_entry.id   AF-A0A9X6Z4U1-F1
#
_cell.length_a   1.000
_cell.length_b   1.000
_cell.length_c   1.000
_cell.angle_alpha   90.00
_cell.angle_beta   90.00
_cell.angle_gamma   90.00
#
_symmetry.space_group_name_H-M   'P 1'
#
loop_
_entity.id
_entity.type
_entity.pdbx_description
1 polymer ?
#
loop_
_entity_poly.entity_id
_entity_poly.type
_entity_poly.pdbx_seq_one_letter_code
_entity_poly.pdbx_strand_id
1 'polypeptide(L)'
;MNQPKFRGFSLETNSWHYGYGWKVSDDKALLYTNSTPIECELGSMGQYTGINDKNSKEAYNGDLFYWRGELRKVVYREDKGAFMAVKVKGYQSYFYLNDLADRFEIIGNNTENHDLPKEISNLTN
;
A
#
# COMPACT_ATOMS: atom_id res chain seq x y z
N MET A 1 8.95 -12.61 -16.38
CA MET A 1 9.10 -11.38 -15.58
C MET A 1 7.75 -10.67 -15.65
N ASN A 2 7.00 -10.60 -14.56
CA ASN A 2 5.71 -9.90 -14.58
C ASN A 2 5.98 -8.39 -14.69
N GLN A 3 5.16 -7.69 -15.47
CA GLN A 3 5.28 -6.23 -15.56
C GLN A 3 5.05 -5.60 -14.18
N PRO A 4 5.83 -4.57 -13.80
CA PRO A 4 5.56 -3.82 -12.58
C PRO A 4 4.12 -3.31 -12.58
N LYS A 5 3.39 -3.57 -11.50
CA LYS A 5 2.01 -3.11 -11.29
C LYS A 5 2.00 -2.09 -10.16
N PHE A 6 1.36 -0.97 -10.41
CA PHE A 6 1.23 0.13 -9.46
C PHE A 6 -0.23 0.57 -9.37
N ARG A 7 -0.57 1.25 -8.27
CA ARG A 7 -1.87 1.88 -8.07
C ARG A 7 -1.73 3.30 -7.54
N GLY A 8 -2.77 4.10 -7.71
CA GLY A 8 -2.93 5.42 -7.12
C GLY A 8 -4.40 5.81 -7.05
N PHE A 9 -4.76 6.64 -6.07
CA PHE A 9 -6.10 7.19 -5.90
C PHE A 9 -6.18 8.57 -6.54
N SER A 10 -7.13 8.76 -7.46
CA SER A 10 -7.36 10.06 -8.10
C SER A 10 -8.52 10.79 -7.42
N LEU A 11 -8.27 12.02 -6.96
CA LEU A 11 -9.33 12.89 -6.42
C LEU A 11 -10.28 13.38 -7.52
N GLU A 12 -9.83 13.46 -8.77
CA GLU A 12 -10.66 13.92 -9.90
C GLU A 12 -11.77 12.91 -10.22
N THR A 13 -11.42 11.61 -10.28
CA THR A 13 -12.39 10.54 -10.56
C THR A 13 -12.97 9.92 -9.29
N ASN A 14 -12.44 10.28 -8.12
CA ASN A 14 -12.75 9.68 -6.82
C ASN A 14 -12.67 8.14 -6.84
N SER A 15 -11.57 7.61 -7.41
CA SER A 15 -11.40 6.16 -7.57
C SER A 15 -9.93 5.74 -7.67
N TRP A 16 -9.68 4.45 -7.40
CA TRP A 16 -8.38 3.81 -7.61
C TRP A 16 -8.13 3.50 -9.08
N HIS A 17 -6.92 3.83 -9.54
CA HIS A 17 -6.40 3.49 -10.85
C HIS A 17 -5.18 2.60 -10.74
N TYR A 18 -4.95 1.81 -11.79
CA TYR A 18 -3.85 0.85 -11.87
C TYR A 18 -3.02 1.10 -13.12
N GLY A 19 -1.70 0.99 -12.99
CA GLY A 19 -0.75 1.33 -14.03
C GLY A 19 0.57 0.60 -13.91
N TYR A 20 1.53 1.03 -14.72
CA TYR A 20 2.83 0.36 -14.88
C TYR A 20 4.03 1.27 -14.55
N GLY A 21 3.77 2.47 -14.03
CA GLY A 21 4.78 3.37 -13.47
C GLY A 21 4.15 4.69 -13.07
N TRP A 22 4.90 5.55 -12.38
CA TRP A 22 4.47 6.92 -12.14
C TRP A 22 5.65 7.89 -12.18
N LYS A 23 5.31 9.17 -12.32
CA LYS A 23 6.25 10.28 -12.14
C LYS A 23 5.71 11.20 -11.04
N VAL A 24 6.58 11.59 -10.12
CA VAL A 24 6.25 12.62 -9.11
C VAL A 24 6.25 13.99 -9.78
N SER A 25 5.21 14.77 -9.52
CA SER A 25 5.05 16.16 -9.96
C SER A 25 4.51 16.97 -8.79
N ASP A 26 5.37 17.77 -8.18
CA ASP A 26 5.08 18.48 -6.92
C ASP A 26 4.54 17.52 -5.84
N ASP A 27 3.36 17.82 -5.29
CA ASP A 27 2.69 17.02 -4.24
C ASP A 27 1.82 15.88 -4.80
N LYS A 28 1.88 15.63 -6.12
CA LYS A 28 1.05 14.64 -6.81
C LYS A 28 1.92 13.63 -7.57
N ALA A 29 1.26 12.56 -8.01
CA ALA A 29 1.86 11.56 -8.86
C ALA A 29 1.06 11.40 -10.15
N LEU A 30 1.76 11.35 -11.28
CA LEU A 30 1.17 11.04 -12.58
C LEU A 30 1.37 9.54 -12.84
N LEU A 31 0.31 8.74 -12.66
CA LEU A 31 0.28 7.30 -12.88
C LEU A 31 0.11 7.00 -14.37
N TYR A 32 1.06 6.26 -14.95
CA TYR A 32 0.98 5.82 -16.34
C TYR A 32 0.07 4.60 -16.48
N THR A 33 -1.05 4.79 -17.18
CA THR A 33 -2.04 3.73 -17.49
C THR A 33 -2.03 3.37 -18.97
N ASN A 34 -2.85 2.41 -19.39
CA ASN A 34 -2.93 1.97 -20.78
C ASN A 34 -3.54 3.02 -21.73
N SER A 35 -4.32 3.97 -21.22
CA SER A 35 -4.97 5.01 -22.03
C SER A 35 -4.21 6.32 -21.95
N THR A 36 -4.23 6.95 -20.77
CA THR A 36 -3.59 8.23 -20.51
C THR A 36 -2.99 8.25 -19.11
N PRO A 37 -1.98 9.08 -18.85
CA PRO A 37 -1.53 9.30 -17.49
C PRO A 37 -2.67 9.89 -16.64
N ILE A 38 -2.81 9.43 -15.40
CA ILE A 38 -3.83 9.88 -14.46
C ILE A 38 -3.14 10.52 -13.26
N GLU A 39 -3.62 11.69 -12.85
CA GLU A 39 -3.13 12.34 -11.65
C GLU A 39 -3.72 11.69 -10.40
N CYS A 40 -2.85 11.34 -9.46
CA CYS A 40 -3.17 10.67 -8.21
C CYS A 40 -2.50 11.37 -7.03
N GLU A 41 -3.07 11.16 -5.84
CA GLU A 41 -2.47 11.61 -4.59
C GLU A 41 -1.15 10.87 -4.35
N LEU A 42 -0.06 11.61 -4.10
CA LEU A 42 1.26 11.01 -3.93
C LEU A 42 1.28 9.97 -2.79
N GLY A 43 0.58 10.23 -1.68
CA GLY A 43 0.50 9.32 -0.53
C GLY A 43 -0.30 8.04 -0.77
N SER A 44 -1.08 7.99 -1.85
CA SER A 44 -1.86 6.80 -2.25
C SER A 44 -1.05 5.83 -3.13
N MET A 45 0.09 6.29 -3.64
CA MET A 45 0.89 5.53 -4.60
C MET A 45 1.46 4.27 -3.97
N GLY A 46 1.25 3.13 -4.63
CA GLY A 46 1.72 1.85 -4.14
C GLY A 46 2.14 0.91 -5.27
N GLN A 47 3.25 0.21 -5.08
CA GLN A 47 3.66 -0.90 -5.93
C GLN A 47 3.06 -2.20 -5.42
N TYR A 48 2.56 -3.04 -6.34
CA TYR A 48 2.13 -4.39 -6.03
C TYR A 48 3.29 -5.23 -5.54
N THR A 49 3.08 -5.94 -4.43
CA THR A 49 4.12 -6.71 -3.74
C THR A 49 4.41 -8.06 -4.39
N GLY A 50 3.52 -8.54 -5.27
CA GLY A 50 3.54 -9.92 -5.75
C GLY A 50 2.81 -10.91 -4.83
N ILE A 51 2.24 -10.44 -3.71
CA ILE A 51 1.58 -11.25 -2.69
C ILE A 51 0.11 -10.83 -2.58
N ASN A 52 -0.77 -11.82 -2.42
CA ASN A 52 -2.16 -11.62 -2.06
C ASN A 52 -2.37 -11.92 -0.58
N ASP A 53 -3.34 -11.25 0.04
CA ASP A 53 -3.80 -11.56 1.39
C ASP A 53 -4.66 -12.85 1.41
N LYS A 54 -5.14 -13.24 2.60
CA LYS A 54 -5.96 -14.46 2.78
C LYS A 54 -7.28 -14.45 1.98
N ASN A 55 -7.76 -13.28 1.58
CA ASN A 55 -8.99 -13.08 0.80
C ASN A 55 -8.69 -12.90 -0.70
N SER A 56 -7.48 -13.22 -1.15
CA SER A 56 -7.02 -13.03 -2.52
C SER A 56 -6.95 -11.56 -2.98
N LYS A 57 -6.94 -10.60 -2.05
CA LYS A 57 -6.73 -9.19 -2.38
C LYS A 57 -5.24 -8.92 -2.52
N GLU A 58 -4.86 -8.30 -3.63
CA GLU A 58 -3.46 -7.93 -3.90
C GLU A 58 -2.95 -6.93 -2.85
N ALA A 59 -1.77 -7.21 -2.28
CA ALA A 59 -1.09 -6.32 -1.34
C ALA A 59 -0.17 -5.35 -2.07
N TYR A 60 -0.27 -4.07 -1.73
CA TYR A 60 0.55 -2.99 -2.26
C TYR A 60 1.37 -2.32 -1.15
N ASN A 61 2.46 -1.66 -1.54
CA ASN A 61 3.18 -0.77 -0.64
C ASN A 61 2.21 0.24 -0.01
N GLY A 62 2.28 0.38 1.32
CA GLY A 62 1.41 1.27 2.08
C GLY A 62 0.10 0.65 2.58
N ASP A 63 -0.25 -0.59 2.21
CA ASP A 63 -1.41 -1.28 2.77
C ASP A 63 -1.25 -1.57 4.26
N LEU A 64 -2.37 -1.59 4.96
CA LEU A 64 -2.47 -1.80 6.40
C LEU A 64 -3.18 -3.12 6.71
N PHE A 65 -2.75 -3.78 7.78
CA PHE A 65 -3.36 -5.01 8.28
C PHE A 65 -3.05 -5.23 9.76
N TYR A 66 -3.81 -6.09 10.41
CA TYR A 66 -3.49 -6.57 11.75
C TYR A 66 -2.70 -7.87 11.73
N TRP A 67 -1.68 -7.94 12.56
CA TRP A 67 -0.98 -9.18 12.85
C TRP A 67 -0.68 -9.28 14.34
N ARG A 68 -1.18 -10.34 14.98
CA ARG A 68 -1.05 -10.58 16.43
C ARG A 68 -1.52 -9.38 17.28
N GLY A 69 -2.65 -8.77 16.89
CA GLY A 69 -3.24 -7.62 17.59
C GLY A 69 -2.56 -6.28 17.33
N GLU A 70 -1.55 -6.24 16.46
CA GLU A 70 -0.77 -5.03 16.18
C GLU A 70 -1.03 -4.55 14.75
N LEU A 71 -1.26 -3.25 14.60
CA LEU A 71 -1.39 -2.63 13.29
C LEU A 71 -0.03 -2.61 12.59
N ARG A 72 -0.01 -3.09 11.36
CA ARG A 72 1.16 -3.14 10.51
C ARG A 72 0.90 -2.50 9.17
N LYS A 73 1.98 -2.01 8.56
CA LYS A 73 2.04 -1.43 7.24
C LYS A 73 2.95 -2.24 6.34
N VAL A 74 2.58 -2.41 5.09
CA VAL A 74 3.45 -2.94 4.04
C VAL A 74 4.42 -1.84 3.64
N VAL A 75 5.72 -2.12 3.71
CA VAL A 75 6.79 -1.19 3.30
C VAL A 75 7.85 -1.91 2.48
N TYR A 76 8.40 -1.26 1.46
CA TYR A 76 9.63 -1.73 0.83
C TYR A 76 10.84 -1.32 1.67
N ARG A 77 11.77 -2.25 1.91
CA ARG A 77 13.02 -2.02 2.64
C ARG A 77 14.20 -2.18 1.69
N GLU A 78 14.83 -1.06 1.32
CA GLU A 78 15.96 -1.05 0.39
C GLU A 78 17.15 -1.89 0.88
N ASP A 79 17.46 -1.84 2.17
CA ASP A 79 18.54 -2.63 2.80
C ASP A 79 18.29 -4.15 2.77
N LYS A 80 17.04 -4.57 2.50
CA LYS A 80 16.64 -5.97 2.36
C LYS A 80 16.24 -6.34 0.93
N GLY A 81 16.04 -5.37 0.05
CA GLY A 81 15.50 -5.57 -1.28
C GLY A 81 14.12 -6.23 -1.29
N ALA A 82 13.29 -6.03 -0.26
CA ALA A 82 12.06 -6.80 -0.05
C ALA A 82 10.91 -5.98 0.53
N PHE A 83 9.66 -6.41 0.23
CA PHE A 83 8.47 -5.94 0.93
C PHE A 83 8.35 -6.61 2.31
N MET A 84 8.13 -5.79 3.32
CA MET A 84 8.09 -6.19 4.72
C MET A 84 6.87 -5.59 5.43
N ALA A 85 6.45 -6.25 6.50
CA ALA A 85 5.42 -5.79 7.40
C ALA A 85 6.05 -5.08 8.61
N VAL A 86 5.80 -3.78 8.74
CA VAL A 86 6.33 -2.95 9.83
C VAL A 86 5.24 -2.54 10.80
N LYS A 87 5.55 -2.51 12.10
CA LYS A 87 4.62 -2.01 13.12
C LYS A 87 4.39 -0.51 12.93
N VAL A 88 3.13 -0.06 12.94
CA VAL A 88 2.80 1.38 12.76
C VAL A 88 3.14 2.20 14.01
N LYS A 89 3.00 1.63 15.22
CA LYS A 89 3.24 2.33 16.50
C LYS A 89 4.14 1.55 17.44
N GLY A 90 5.00 2.24 18.18
CA GLY A 90 5.90 1.65 19.18
C GLY A 90 7.21 1.14 18.57
N TYR A 91 7.84 0.16 19.21
CA TYR A 91 9.13 -0.36 18.75
C TYR A 91 9.01 -1.02 17.38
N GLN A 92 9.89 -0.59 16.46
CA GLN A 92 9.88 -1.03 15.08
C GLN A 92 10.24 -2.53 15.00
N SER A 93 9.34 -3.31 14.41
CA SER A 93 9.52 -4.74 14.18
C SER A 93 9.11 -5.09 12.75
N TYR A 94 9.94 -5.90 12.09
CA TYR A 94 9.80 -6.23 10.68
C TYR A 94 9.62 -7.74 10.49
N PHE A 95 8.72 -8.10 9.57
CA PHE A 95 8.57 -9.46 9.05
C PHE A 95 8.60 -9.41 7.54
N TYR A 96 9.14 -10.44 6.87
CA TYR A 96 8.95 -10.55 5.43
C TYR A 96 7.46 -10.71 5.14
N LEU A 97 6.95 -9.96 4.16
CA LEU A 97 5.53 -10.04 3.86
C LEU A 97 5.13 -11.44 3.37
N ASN A 98 6.04 -12.13 2.69
CA ASN A 98 5.83 -13.48 2.17
C ASN A 98 5.61 -14.52 3.27
N ASP A 99 6.19 -14.31 4.45
CA ASP A 99 6.00 -15.21 5.60
C ASP A 99 4.57 -15.07 6.21
N LEU A 100 3.79 -14.11 5.73
CA LEU A 100 2.46 -13.77 6.23
C LEU A 100 1.34 -13.97 5.20
N ALA A 101 1.64 -14.28 3.93
CA ALA A 101 0.70 -14.24 2.79
C ALA A 101 -0.66 -14.94 3.05
N ASP A 102 -0.66 -16.04 3.80
CA ASP A 102 -1.84 -16.83 4.15
C ASP A 102 -2.53 -16.42 5.48
N ARG A 103 -2.04 -15.37 6.14
CA ARG A 103 -2.37 -15.05 7.54
C ARG A 103 -2.83 -13.61 7.79
N PHE A 104 -2.64 -12.72 6.82
CA PHE A 104 -3.11 -11.33 6.95
C PHE A 104 -4.30 -11.05 6.03
N GLU A 105 -4.99 -9.97 6.38
CA GLU A 105 -6.11 -9.40 5.63
C GLU A 105 -5.88 -7.90 5.56
N ILE A 106 -5.93 -7.35 4.36
CA ILE A 106 -5.74 -5.92 4.14
C ILE A 106 -7.00 -5.19 4.59
N ILE A 107 -6.86 -4.30 5.56
CA ILE A 107 -7.96 -3.53 6.17
C ILE A 107 -7.95 -2.06 5.75
N GLY A 108 -7.08 -1.65 4.84
CA GLY A 108 -7.00 -0.25 4.43
C GLY A 108 -5.61 0.12 3.94
N ASN A 109 -5.42 1.41 3.74
CA ASN A 109 -4.16 2.03 3.31
C ASN A 109 -4.12 3.48 3.83
N ASN A 110 -3.07 4.23 3.48
CA ASN A 110 -2.92 5.61 3.98
C ASN A 110 -3.98 6.60 3.45
N THR A 111 -4.72 6.25 2.40
CA THR A 111 -5.71 7.12 1.76
C THR A 111 -7.12 6.75 2.19
N GLU A 112 -7.44 5.47 2.19
CA GLU A 112 -8.71 4.95 2.66
C GLU A 112 -8.51 4.34 4.06
N ASN A 113 -8.72 5.18 5.08
CA ASN A 113 -8.85 4.75 6.47
C ASN A 113 -10.27 4.24 6.79
N HIS A 114 -11.11 3.96 5.77
CA HIS A 114 -12.54 3.70 5.95
C HIS A 114 -12.84 2.50 6.84
N ASP A 115 -11.98 1.48 6.83
CA ASP A 115 -12.12 0.28 7.67
C ASP A 115 -11.17 0.27 8.87
N LEU A 116 -10.42 1.35 9.12
CA LEU A 116 -9.62 1.49 10.33
C LEU A 116 -10.51 1.87 11.50
N PRO A 117 -10.36 1.22 12.68
CA PRO A 117 -10.97 1.70 13.91
C PRO A 117 -10.62 3.18 14.14
N LYS A 118 -11.59 4.01 14.57
CA LYS A 118 -11.44 5.47 14.77
C LYS A 118 -10.24 5.88 15.62
N GLU A 119 -9.73 5.00 16.48
CA GLU A 119 -8.56 5.24 17.33
C GLU A 119 -7.24 5.27 16.53
N ILE A 120 -7.24 4.74 15.31
CA ILE A 120 -6.06 4.52 14.48
C ILE A 120 -5.90 5.56 13.37
N SER A 121 -6.99 6.22 12.96
CA SER A 121 -6.93 7.32 11.98
C SER A 121 -6.00 8.46 12.41
N ASN A 122 -5.75 8.60 13.72
CA ASN A 122 -4.88 9.63 14.30
C ASN A 122 -3.40 9.21 14.38
N LEU A 123 -3.07 7.96 14.02
CA LEU A 123 -1.71 7.40 14.10
C LEU A 123 -1.03 7.30 12.71
N THR A 124 -1.76 7.63 11.64
CA THR A 124 -1.27 7.61 10.26
C THR A 124 -0.88 9.00 9.73
N ASN A 125 -0.99 10.04 10.56
CA ASN A 125 -0.55 11.42 10.27
C ASN A 125 0.93 11.61 10.63
#